data_AF-A0A365T8F3-F1
#
_entry.id   AF-A0A365T8F3-F1
#
_cell.length_a   1.000
_cell.length_b   1.000
_cell.length_c   1.000
_cell.angle_alpha   90.00
_cell.angle_beta   90.00
_cell.angle_gamma   90.00
#
_symmetry.space_group_name_H-M   'P 1'
#
loop_
_entity.id
_entity.type
_entity.pdbx_description
1 polymer ?
#
loop_
_entity_poly.entity_id
_entity_poly.type
_entity_poly.pdbx_seq_one_letter_code
_entity_poly.pdbx_strand_id
1 'polypeptide(L)'
;MVPPAGDGGSPAPIDRPILEFLQTRLTATNQVAQAAITDDSGHLELHIDFAPTYYPPTVDNASLAVRWYTNDDFKLHYREVHPDSAWECRWDRHSNPHNTRDHFHPPPSAPTLGEDASWPDDHRDVLTFVLDEIEQRITDLWER
;
A
#
# COMPACT_ATOMS: atom_id res chain seq x y z
N MET A 1 -34.47 -5.14 -19.36
CA MET A 1 -33.45 -5.07 -18.31
C MET A 1 -32.34 -4.18 -18.82
N VAL A 2 -32.06 -3.08 -18.13
CA VAL A 2 -30.91 -2.22 -18.41
C VAL A 2 -29.69 -2.90 -17.77
N PRO A 3 -28.54 -3.04 -18.46
CA PRO A 3 -27.33 -3.53 -17.81
C PRO A 3 -26.93 -2.54 -16.70
N PRO A 4 -26.34 -2.98 -15.57
CA PRO A 4 -25.83 -2.03 -14.60
C PRO A 4 -24.75 -1.18 -15.30
N ALA A 5 -24.90 0.14 -15.21
CA ALA A 5 -23.88 1.08 -15.64
C ALA A 5 -22.65 0.83 -14.76
N GLY A 6 -21.63 0.20 -15.35
CA GLY A 6 -20.30 0.27 -14.81
C GLY A 6 -19.81 1.69 -15.04
N ASP A 7 -19.85 2.54 -14.03
CA ASP A 7 -19.18 3.84 -14.07
C ASP A 7 -17.67 3.65 -13.81
N GLY A 8 -17.09 2.70 -14.56
CA GLY A 8 -15.66 2.48 -14.71
C GLY A 8 -15.03 3.63 -15.49
N GLY A 9 -15.18 4.85 -14.97
CA GLY A 9 -14.37 5.97 -15.36
C GLY A 9 -12.91 5.64 -15.08
N SER A 10 -12.00 6.15 -15.91
CA SER A 10 -10.59 6.14 -15.56
C SER A 10 -10.43 6.72 -14.15
N PRO A 11 -9.56 6.13 -13.31
CA PRO A 11 -9.33 6.68 -11.98
C PRO A 11 -8.95 8.15 -12.09
N ALA A 12 -9.22 8.93 -11.04
CA ALA A 12 -8.77 10.31 -10.97
C ALA A 12 -7.24 10.37 -11.22
N PRO A 13 -6.70 11.52 -11.64
CA PRO A 13 -5.25 11.66 -11.80
C PRO A 13 -4.48 11.33 -10.51
N ILE A 14 -3.23 10.90 -10.63
CA ILE A 14 -2.33 10.70 -9.50
C ILE A 14 -1.99 12.06 -8.88
N ASP A 15 -2.10 12.15 -7.55
CA ASP A 15 -1.67 13.31 -6.77
C ASP A 15 -0.17 13.24 -6.51
N ARG A 16 0.61 13.68 -7.51
CA ARG A 16 2.08 13.72 -7.42
C ARG A 16 2.60 14.54 -6.23
N PRO A 17 2.06 15.72 -5.89
CA PRO A 17 2.47 16.45 -4.68
C PRO A 17 2.39 15.63 -3.38
N ILE A 18 1.34 14.81 -3.21
CA ILE A 18 1.26 13.90 -2.06
C ILE A 18 2.40 12.86 -2.12
N LEU A 19 2.63 12.23 -3.28
CA LEU A 19 3.73 11.26 -3.41
C LEU A 19 5.11 11.87 -3.10
N GLU A 20 5.39 13.10 -3.56
CA GLU A 20 6.65 13.81 -3.30
C GLU A 20 6.80 14.18 -1.81
N PHE A 21 5.71 14.57 -1.16
CA PHE A 21 5.69 14.81 0.28
C PHE A 21 5.99 13.53 1.06
N LEU A 22 5.33 12.42 0.73
CA LEU A 22 5.57 11.12 1.37
C LEU A 22 7.00 10.62 1.12
N GLN A 23 7.50 10.73 -0.11
CA GLN A 23 8.87 10.37 -0.48
C GLN A 23 9.90 11.11 0.38
N THR A 24 9.72 12.43 0.55
CA THR A 24 10.62 13.28 1.35
C THR A 24 10.63 12.82 2.81
N ARG A 25 9.46 12.50 3.36
CA ARG A 25 9.31 12.05 4.75
C ARG A 25 9.94 10.68 4.98
N LEU A 26 9.69 9.74 4.09
CA LEU A 26 10.12 8.34 4.22
C LEU A 26 11.62 8.16 3.97
N THR A 27 12.19 8.88 3.00
CA THR A 27 13.65 8.89 2.76
C THR A 27 14.45 9.34 3.99
N ALA A 28 13.84 10.11 4.89
CA ALA A 28 14.49 10.60 6.10
C ALA A 28 14.52 9.58 7.26
N THR A 29 13.95 8.38 7.10
CA THR A 29 13.93 7.34 8.14
C THR A 29 14.98 6.27 7.87
N ASN A 30 15.51 5.65 8.94
CA ASN A 30 16.48 4.56 8.81
C ASN A 30 15.84 3.23 8.36
N GLN A 31 14.51 3.14 8.39
CA GLN A 31 13.74 1.95 8.04
C GLN A 31 13.63 1.78 6.52
N VAL A 32 13.85 2.86 5.77
CA VAL A 32 13.72 2.92 4.32
C VAL A 32 15.11 2.88 3.69
N ALA A 33 15.36 1.88 2.85
CA ALA A 33 16.58 1.83 2.04
C ALA A 33 16.46 2.76 0.83
N GLN A 34 15.27 2.80 0.21
CA GLN A 34 15.01 3.59 -0.97
C GLN A 34 13.53 4.00 -1.03
N ALA A 35 13.26 5.23 -1.46
CA ALA A 35 11.92 5.67 -1.83
C ALA A 35 11.98 6.43 -3.16
N ALA A 36 11.29 5.91 -4.17
CA ALA A 36 11.33 6.44 -5.54
C ALA A 36 9.93 6.55 -6.13
N ILE A 37 9.64 7.69 -6.75
CA ILE A 37 8.44 7.82 -7.59
C ILE A 37 8.77 7.23 -8.96
N THR A 38 8.04 6.21 -9.37
CA THR A 38 8.24 5.46 -10.62
C THR A 38 6.91 5.17 -11.32
N ASP A 39 6.97 4.85 -12.61
CA ASP A 39 5.84 4.36 -13.41
C ASP A 39 6.06 2.94 -13.97
N ASP A 40 7.08 2.22 -13.47
CA ASP A 40 7.45 0.87 -13.92
C ASP A 40 6.31 -0.16 -13.79
N SER A 41 5.36 0.06 -12.87
CA SER A 41 4.17 -0.79 -12.68
C SER A 41 3.06 -0.54 -13.70
N GLY A 42 3.25 0.42 -14.62
CA GLY A 42 2.25 0.92 -15.56
C GLY A 42 1.41 2.09 -15.00
N HIS A 43 1.66 2.50 -13.75
CA HIS A 43 1.02 3.63 -13.09
C HIS A 43 2.06 4.41 -12.27
N LEU A 44 1.94 5.74 -12.23
CA LEU A 44 2.79 6.56 -11.36
C LEU A 44 2.49 6.23 -9.89
N GLU A 45 3.49 5.79 -9.15
CA GLU A 45 3.40 5.40 -7.75
C GLU A 45 4.69 5.75 -7.00
N LEU A 46 4.60 5.83 -5.68
CA LEU A 46 5.77 5.87 -4.80
C LEU A 46 6.11 4.43 -4.39
N HIS A 47 7.26 3.94 -4.82
CA HIS A 47 7.81 2.65 -4.42
C HIS A 47 8.82 2.83 -3.29
N ILE A 48 8.65 2.05 -2.22
CA ILE A 48 9.50 2.09 -1.02
C ILE A 48 10.09 0.70 -0.84
N ASP A 49 11.42 0.61 -0.83
CA ASP A 49 12.15 -0.58 -0.40
C ASP A 49 12.57 -0.38 1.05
N PHE A 50 12.19 -1.30 1.93
CA PHE A 50 12.61 -1.25 3.32
C PHE A 50 14.04 -1.76 3.49
N ALA A 51 14.73 -1.27 4.52
CA ALA A 51 16.09 -1.68 4.82
C ALA A 51 16.12 -3.17 5.22
N PRO A 52 16.96 -4.01 4.57
CA PRO A 52 17.05 -5.44 4.92
C PRO A 52 17.43 -5.69 6.38
N THR A 53 18.19 -4.78 7.00
CA THR A 53 18.57 -4.86 8.41
C THR A 53 17.39 -4.67 9.37
N TYR A 54 16.24 -4.21 8.87
CA TYR A 54 15.02 -4.02 9.64
C TYR A 54 14.19 -5.30 9.76
N TYR A 55 14.49 -6.31 8.94
CA TYR A 55 13.78 -7.58 8.86
C TYR A 55 14.67 -8.75 9.31
N PRO A 56 14.08 -9.85 9.82
CA PRO A 56 14.85 -11.06 10.08
C PRO A 56 15.38 -11.67 8.77
N PRO A 57 16.43 -12.51 8.83
CA PRO A 57 17.04 -13.13 7.64
C PRO A 57 16.12 -14.04 6.81
N THR A 58 14.91 -14.34 7.31
CA THR A 58 13.89 -15.10 6.60
C THR A 58 13.15 -14.28 5.54
N VAL A 59 13.27 -12.95 5.56
CA VAL A 59 12.69 -12.04 4.58
C VAL A 59 13.79 -11.56 3.63
N ASP A 60 13.70 -11.94 2.37
CA ASP A 60 14.67 -11.57 1.34
C ASP A 60 14.50 -10.12 0.89
N ASN A 61 13.24 -9.65 0.81
CA ASN A 61 12.91 -8.27 0.45
C ASN A 61 11.56 -7.87 1.05
N ALA A 62 11.40 -6.59 1.38
CA ALA A 62 10.12 -6.01 1.75
C ALA A 62 9.94 -4.65 1.08
N SER A 63 8.74 -4.42 0.53
CA SER A 63 8.41 -3.16 -0.14
C SER A 63 6.99 -2.69 0.12
N LEU A 64 6.77 -1.38 -0.03
CA LEU A 64 5.48 -0.72 0.01
C LEU A 64 5.31 0.12 -1.26
N ALA A 65 4.27 -0.16 -2.03
CA ALA A 65 3.85 0.68 -3.16
C ALA A 65 2.67 1.55 -2.75
N VAL A 66 2.77 2.86 -2.98
CA VAL A 66 1.74 3.85 -2.64
C VAL A 66 1.26 4.56 -3.90
N ARG A 67 -0.03 4.46 -4.18
CA ARG A 67 -0.74 5.28 -5.17
C ARG A 67 -1.76 6.14 -4.46
N TRP A 68 -1.73 7.44 -4.75
CA TRP A 68 -2.68 8.41 -4.23
C TRP A 68 -3.28 9.20 -5.38
N TYR A 69 -4.59 9.38 -5.37
CA TYR A 69 -5.35 10.07 -6.42
C TYR A 69 -5.89 11.41 -5.93
N THR A 70 -6.13 12.36 -6.83
CA THR A 70 -6.58 13.72 -6.48
C THR A 70 -8.00 13.79 -5.89
N ASN A 71 -8.72 12.66 -5.83
CA ASN A 71 -10.03 12.52 -5.20
C ASN A 71 -9.96 11.76 -3.85
N ASP A 72 -8.75 11.63 -3.29
CA ASP A 72 -8.43 10.90 -2.05
C ASP A 72 -8.69 9.40 -2.11
N ASP A 73 -8.91 8.83 -3.30
CA ASP A 73 -8.75 7.40 -3.48
C ASP A 73 -7.26 7.04 -3.38
N PHE A 74 -6.96 5.82 -2.93
CA PHE A 74 -5.60 5.34 -2.83
C PHE A 74 -5.51 3.82 -2.90
N LYS A 75 -4.29 3.33 -3.14
CA LYS A 75 -3.91 1.93 -3.03
C LYS A 75 -2.54 1.85 -2.37
N LEU A 76 -2.47 1.17 -1.24
CA LEU A 76 -1.22 0.87 -0.55
C LEU A 76 -1.02 -0.64 -0.57
N HIS A 77 0.06 -1.11 -1.17
CA HIS A 77 0.37 -2.54 -1.30
C HIS A 77 1.70 -2.83 -0.62
N TYR A 78 1.65 -3.57 0.48
CA TYR A 78 2.82 -4.05 1.18
C TYR A 78 3.11 -5.49 0.80
N ARG A 79 4.38 -5.81 0.54
CA ARG A 79 4.82 -7.12 0.07
C ARG A 79 6.16 -7.52 0.67
N GLU A 80 6.21 -8.72 1.21
CA GLU A 80 7.40 -9.43 1.64
C GLU A 80 7.70 -10.58 0.66
N VAL A 81 8.97 -10.76 0.33
CA VAL A 81 9.49 -11.95 -0.37
C VAL A 81 10.26 -12.78 0.64
N HIS A 82 9.93 -14.06 0.69
CA HIS A 82 10.61 -15.09 1.46
C HIS A 82 11.20 -16.12 0.48
N PRO A 83 12.15 -16.98 0.90
CA PRO A 83 12.81 -17.93 0.00
C PRO A 83 11.86 -18.81 -0.82
N ASP A 84 10.76 -19.25 -0.21
CA ASP A 84 9.78 -20.17 -0.81
C ASP A 84 8.36 -19.60 -0.91
N SER A 85 8.14 -18.34 -0.54
CA SER A 85 6.79 -17.76 -0.50
C SER A 85 6.78 -16.23 -0.59
N ALA A 86 5.60 -15.66 -0.75
CA ALA A 86 5.38 -14.23 -0.60
C ALA A 86 4.27 -13.99 0.41
N TRP A 87 4.34 -12.84 1.07
CA TRP A 87 3.31 -12.36 1.97
C TRP A 87 2.95 -10.95 1.57
N GLU A 88 1.69 -10.70 1.26
CA GLU A 88 1.25 -9.38 0.82
C GLU A 88 -0.16 -9.03 1.30
N CYS A 89 -0.36 -7.76 1.59
CA CYS A 89 -1.65 -7.19 1.95
C CYS A 89 -1.82 -5.82 1.32
N ARG A 90 -3.08 -5.34 1.25
CA ARG A 90 -3.37 -4.02 0.69
C ARG A 90 -4.40 -3.24 1.50
N TRP A 91 -4.22 -1.93 1.54
CA TRP A 91 -5.21 -0.98 2.04
C TRP A 91 -5.66 -0.12 0.87
N ASP A 92 -6.92 -0.26 0.50
CA ASP A 92 -7.49 0.39 -0.66
C ASP A 92 -8.64 1.31 -0.24
N ARG A 93 -8.70 2.48 -0.88
CA ARG A 93 -9.84 3.39 -0.88
C ARG A 93 -10.19 3.66 -2.32
N HIS A 94 -11.28 3.08 -2.81
CA HIS A 94 -11.86 3.40 -4.11
C HIS A 94 -13.29 2.89 -4.20
N SER A 95 -14.10 3.54 -5.04
CA SER A 95 -15.44 3.03 -5.34
C SER A 95 -15.33 1.66 -6.01
N ASN A 96 -16.12 0.69 -5.56
CA ASN A 96 -16.28 -0.60 -6.23
C ASN A 96 -17.70 -1.15 -5.97
N PRO A 97 -18.18 -2.14 -6.76
CA PRO A 97 -19.53 -2.67 -6.62
C PRO A 97 -19.68 -3.79 -5.57
N HIS A 98 -18.60 -4.18 -4.89
CA HIS A 98 -18.55 -5.40 -4.06
C HIS A 98 -18.25 -5.14 -2.58
N ASN A 99 -17.74 -3.96 -2.23
CA ASN A 99 -17.31 -3.56 -0.90
C ASN A 99 -17.67 -2.09 -0.65
N THR A 100 -17.48 -1.66 0.59
CA THR A 100 -17.39 -0.22 0.90
C THR A 100 -16.21 0.43 0.17
N ARG A 101 -16.24 1.76 0.05
CA ARG A 101 -15.15 2.54 -0.59
C ARG A 101 -13.80 2.18 0.02
N ASP A 102 -13.75 2.01 1.33
CA ASP A 102 -12.57 1.56 2.09
C ASP A 102 -12.63 0.04 2.26
N HIS A 103 -11.54 -0.66 1.91
CA HIS A 103 -11.44 -2.10 2.09
C HIS A 103 -9.99 -2.57 2.25
N PHE A 104 -9.82 -3.66 2.99
CA PHE A 104 -8.54 -4.31 3.26
C PHE A 104 -8.44 -5.62 2.47
N HIS A 105 -7.30 -5.86 1.82
CA HIS A 105 -7.01 -7.15 1.21
C HIS A 105 -6.04 -7.92 2.11
N PRO A 106 -6.50 -8.98 2.80
CA PRO A 106 -5.70 -9.61 3.83
C PRO A 106 -4.53 -10.43 3.25
N PRO A 107 -3.49 -10.66 4.06
CA PRO A 107 -2.44 -11.61 3.72
C PRO A 107 -2.92 -13.06 3.66
N PRO A 108 -2.15 -13.97 3.04
CA PRO A 108 -0.82 -13.76 2.48
C PRO A 108 -0.81 -13.30 1.02
N SER A 109 -1.96 -13.23 0.36
CA SER A 109 -2.03 -13.11 -1.11
C SER A 109 -2.84 -11.92 -1.60
N ALA A 110 -3.18 -10.97 -0.73
CA ALA A 110 -4.00 -9.79 -1.02
C ALA A 110 -5.13 -10.06 -2.05
N PRO A 111 -6.06 -10.99 -1.76
CA PRO A 111 -7.01 -11.52 -2.74
C PRO A 111 -7.86 -10.42 -3.35
N THR A 112 -8.31 -10.57 -4.59
CA THR A 112 -9.07 -9.52 -5.30
C THR A 112 -10.31 -9.01 -4.55
N LEU A 113 -10.95 -9.87 -3.76
CA LEU A 113 -12.05 -9.47 -2.88
C LEU A 113 -11.48 -9.03 -1.54
N GLY A 114 -11.68 -7.76 -1.21
CA GLY A 114 -11.31 -7.20 0.08
C GLY A 114 -12.40 -7.41 1.13
N GLU A 115 -12.05 -7.07 2.36
CA GLU A 115 -12.93 -6.99 3.52
C GLU A 115 -13.24 -5.53 3.80
N ASP A 116 -14.50 -5.20 4.09
CA ASP A 116 -14.91 -3.82 4.36
C ASP A 116 -14.15 -3.27 5.58
N ALA A 117 -13.64 -2.04 5.44
CA ALA A 117 -12.82 -1.39 6.46
C ALA A 117 -13.13 0.11 6.53
N SER A 118 -12.40 0.86 7.34
CA SER A 118 -12.50 2.32 7.40
C SER A 118 -11.13 2.90 7.70
N TRP A 119 -10.69 3.85 6.88
CA TRP A 119 -9.40 4.52 7.01
C TRP A 119 -9.56 5.98 7.44
N PRO A 120 -8.53 6.58 8.05
CA PRO A 120 -8.52 8.03 8.26
C PRO A 120 -8.73 8.82 6.96
N ASP A 121 -9.19 10.07 7.06
CA ASP A 121 -9.39 10.93 5.91
C ASP A 121 -8.08 11.60 5.45
N ASP A 122 -7.22 12.01 6.39
CA ASP A 122 -5.94 12.67 6.08
C ASP A 122 -4.89 11.65 5.61
N HIS A 123 -4.17 11.98 4.53
CA HIS A 123 -3.15 11.11 3.95
C HIS A 123 -2.01 10.75 4.91
N ARG A 124 -1.70 11.63 5.87
CA ARG A 124 -0.66 11.39 6.88
C ARG A 124 -1.14 10.37 7.89
N ASP A 125 -2.40 10.48 8.32
CA ASP A 125 -3.00 9.56 9.27
C ASP A 125 -3.17 8.17 8.64
N VAL A 126 -3.54 8.09 7.36
CA VAL A 126 -3.56 6.82 6.61
C VAL A 126 -2.17 6.19 6.55
N LEU A 127 -1.14 6.96 6.20
CA LEU A 127 0.21 6.42 6.11
C LEU A 127 0.74 5.99 7.49
N THR A 128 0.50 6.77 8.55
CA THR A 128 0.85 6.39 9.92
C THR A 128 0.19 5.07 10.31
N PHE A 129 -1.11 4.93 10.06
CA PHE A 129 -1.83 3.68 10.33
C PHE A 129 -1.20 2.48 9.61
N VAL A 130 -0.88 2.61 8.31
CA VAL A 130 -0.27 1.51 7.55
C VAL A 130 1.14 1.18 8.03
N LEU A 131 1.95 2.19 8.35
CA LEU A 131 3.30 1.95 8.87
C LEU A 131 3.27 1.30 10.26
N ASP A 132 2.31 1.63 11.11
CA ASP A 132 2.13 0.98 12.42
C ASP A 132 1.74 -0.50 12.26
N GLU A 133 0.86 -0.83 11.32
CA GLU A 133 0.50 -2.23 11.01
C GLU A 133 1.71 -3.02 10.46
N ILE A 134 2.52 -2.40 9.60
CA ILE A 134 3.77 -2.99 9.10
C ILE A 134 4.77 -3.19 10.24
N GLU A 135 4.90 -2.22 11.15
CA GLU A 135 5.78 -2.31 12.31
C GLU A 135 5.39 -3.46 13.24
N GLN A 136 4.10 -3.64 13.49
CA GLN A 136 3.60 -4.77 14.26
C GLN A 136 3.91 -6.09 13.57
N ARG A 137 3.71 -6.17 12.25
CA ARG A 137 4.06 -7.36 11.44
C ARG A 137 5.55 -7.70 11.52
N ILE A 138 6.43 -6.69 11.50
CA ILE A 138 7.88 -6.85 11.63
C ILE A 138 8.24 -7.33 13.04
N THR A 139 7.60 -6.78 14.07
CA THR A 139 7.78 -7.25 15.46
C THR A 139 7.45 -8.74 15.57
N ASP A 140 6.28 -9.14 15.06
CA ASP A 140 5.84 -10.54 15.04
C ASP A 140 6.78 -11.46 14.23
N LEU A 141 7.51 -10.92 13.24
CA LEU A 141 8.50 -11.66 12.46
C LEU A 141 9.77 -11.93 13.27
N TRP A 142 10.20 -11.00 14.11
CA TRP A 142 11.37 -11.15 14.97
C TRP A 142 11.15 -12.05 16.18
N GLU A 143 9.90 -12.20 16.62
CA GLU A 143 9.53 -13.07 17.75
C GLU A 143 9.36 -14.56 17.37
N ARG A 144 9.48 -14.91 16.08
CA ARG A 144 9.28 -16.27 15.57
C ARG A 144 10.55 -17.11 15.54
#